data_AF-A0A1Q6QZI8-F1
#
_entry.id   AF-A0A1Q6QZI8-F1
#
_cell.length_a   1.000
_cell.length_b   1.000
_cell.length_c   1.000
_cell.angle_alpha   90.00
_cell.angle_beta   90.00
_cell.angle_gamma   90.00
#
_symmetry.space_group_name_H-M   'P 1'
#
loop_
_entity.id
_entity.type
_entity.pdbx_description
1 polymer ?
#
loop_
_entity_poly.entity_id
_entity_poly.type
_entity_poly.pdbx_seq_one_letter_code
_entity_poly.pdbx_strand_id
1 'polypeptide(L)'
;MDYMNYCLFNAANNGTGGAAIFAGQNIAGKTGTTSSNRDRWFCGYTTHYTAAVWCGYDIPEQIYLTGSSANPAARLWKAVMQPIHDGLPREGLYNGNAFHSVGVCLDSGKKATAACSADVRGLERVVYVNVYDGDEPEGTCDKHVQVDYCVTGGGVATDYCYMFSDAQIESRSLVKLTQAEVDEIKAADGFGLNDIYTANYYVYLIQQPE
;
A
#
# COMPACT_ATOMS: atom_id res chain seq x y z
N MET A 1 13.35 13.55 11.90
CA MET A 1 12.71 12.46 11.13
C MET A 1 11.35 12.98 10.71
N ASP A 2 11.13 13.16 9.41
CA ASP A 2 10.02 13.92 8.83
C ASP A 2 9.13 13.01 7.97
N TYR A 3 8.92 11.76 8.41
CA TYR A 3 8.09 10.79 7.68
C TYR A 3 6.70 11.35 7.37
N MET A 4 6.09 12.05 8.32
CA MET A 4 4.76 12.60 8.10
C MET A 4 4.73 13.64 6.98
N ASN A 5 5.77 14.48 6.87
CA ASN A 5 5.88 15.42 5.75
C ASN A 5 6.09 14.67 4.42
N TYR A 6 6.93 13.63 4.41
CA TYR A 6 7.12 12.78 3.23
C TYR A 6 5.82 12.07 2.81
N CYS A 7 5.13 11.43 3.75
CA CYS A 7 3.88 10.71 3.50
C CYS A 7 2.75 11.65 3.05
N LEU A 8 2.57 12.80 3.70
CA LEU A 8 1.54 13.78 3.33
C LEU A 8 1.88 14.51 2.02
N PHE A 9 3.16 14.72 1.72
CA PHE A 9 3.58 15.18 0.40
C PHE A 9 3.18 14.17 -0.67
N ASN A 10 3.47 12.88 -0.48
CA ASN A 10 3.08 11.84 -1.44
C ASN A 10 1.56 11.68 -1.54
N ALA A 11 0.82 11.77 -0.43
CA ALA A 11 -0.64 11.71 -0.45
C ALA A 11 -1.27 12.85 -1.28
N ALA A 12 -0.63 14.03 -1.30
CA ALA A 12 -1.06 15.16 -2.10
C ALA A 12 -0.60 15.08 -3.57
N ASN A 13 0.66 14.74 -3.82
CA ASN A 13 1.29 14.82 -5.15
C ASN A 13 1.13 13.54 -5.98
N ASN A 14 1.13 12.38 -5.34
CA ASN A 14 1.05 11.05 -5.97
C ASN A 14 -0.22 10.28 -5.57
N GLY A 15 -1.05 10.87 -4.69
CA GLY A 15 -2.28 10.27 -4.20
C GLY A 15 -3.52 11.11 -4.53
N THR A 16 -4.51 11.05 -3.64
CA THR A 16 -5.84 11.65 -3.87
C THR A 16 -5.89 13.17 -3.81
N GLY A 17 -4.82 13.85 -3.35
CA GLY A 17 -4.82 15.29 -3.13
C GLY A 17 -4.47 16.14 -4.35
N GLY A 18 -4.29 15.55 -5.53
CA GLY A 18 -3.75 16.23 -6.71
C GLY A 18 -4.45 17.54 -7.10
N ALA A 19 -5.75 17.67 -6.81
CA ALA A 19 -6.52 18.88 -7.07
C ALA A 19 -6.08 20.13 -6.26
N ALA A 20 -5.33 19.93 -5.17
CA ALA A 20 -4.78 21.01 -4.35
C ALA A 20 -3.43 21.55 -4.87
N ILE A 21 -2.77 20.84 -5.80
CA ILE A 21 -1.39 21.14 -6.21
C ILE A 21 -1.32 22.36 -7.14
N PHE A 22 -0.40 23.27 -6.86
CA PHE A 22 -0.09 24.43 -7.69
C PHE A 22 1.43 24.64 -7.82
N ALA A 23 1.84 25.35 -8.88
CA ALA A 23 3.25 25.57 -9.17
C ALA A 23 3.91 26.52 -8.16
N GLY A 24 5.22 26.38 -7.99
CA GLY A 24 6.02 27.28 -7.15
C GLY A 24 6.05 26.93 -5.67
N GLN A 25 5.34 25.89 -5.21
CA GLN A 25 5.34 25.47 -3.80
C GLN A 25 5.44 23.95 -3.65
N ASN A 26 6.00 23.50 -2.52
CA ASN A 26 5.89 22.12 -2.07
C ASN A 26 4.66 22.02 -1.16
N ILE A 27 3.75 21.12 -1.48
CA ILE A 27 2.45 20.99 -0.81
C ILE A 27 2.33 19.59 -0.23
N ALA A 28 2.02 19.51 1.07
CA ALA A 28 1.62 18.30 1.75
C ALA A 28 0.17 18.43 2.23
N GLY A 29 -0.57 17.33 2.23
CA GLY A 29 -1.94 17.36 2.70
C GLY A 29 -2.68 16.06 2.49
N LYS A 30 -3.89 16.02 3.03
CA LYS A 30 -4.74 14.83 3.00
C LYS A 30 -6.18 15.21 2.69
N THR A 31 -6.79 14.38 1.84
CA THR A 31 -8.23 14.40 1.58
C THR A 31 -8.98 13.65 2.68
N GLY A 32 -10.17 14.15 3.02
CA GLY A 32 -11.16 13.45 3.82
C GLY A 32 -12.48 13.34 3.06
N THR A 33 -13.21 12.23 3.24
CA THR A 33 -14.55 12.02 2.70
C THR A 33 -15.32 11.13 3.67
N THR A 34 -16.49 11.56 4.12
CA THR A 34 -17.37 10.75 4.97
C THR A 34 -18.01 9.61 4.19
N SER A 35 -18.37 8.52 4.87
CA SER A 35 -18.96 7.31 4.27
C SER A 35 -20.22 7.56 3.41
N SER A 36 -21.04 8.56 3.75
CA SER A 36 -22.22 8.94 2.95
C SER A 36 -21.96 10.03 1.90
N ASN A 37 -20.70 10.34 1.60
CA ASN A 37 -20.30 11.41 0.67
C ASN A 37 -20.92 12.79 0.99
N ARG A 38 -21.26 13.08 2.25
CA ARG A 38 -21.87 14.35 2.66
C ARG A 38 -20.86 15.44 2.93
N ASP A 39 -19.65 15.05 3.33
CA ASP A 39 -18.57 15.96 3.65
C ASP A 39 -17.33 15.64 2.80
N ARG A 40 -16.72 16.68 2.26
CA ARG A 40 -15.42 16.64 1.60
C ARG A 40 -14.47 17.56 2.33
N TRP A 41 -13.29 17.05 2.64
CA TRP A 41 -12.24 17.80 3.31
C TRP A 41 -10.95 17.80 2.51
N PHE A 42 -10.20 18.87 2.65
CA PHE A 42 -8.77 18.88 2.37
C PHE A 42 -8.05 19.69 3.45
N CYS A 43 -7.13 19.04 4.14
CA CYS A 43 -6.26 19.67 5.12
C CYS A 43 -4.84 19.60 4.57
N GLY A 44 -4.21 20.75 4.36
CA GLY A 44 -2.89 20.82 3.73
C GLY A 44 -2.10 22.05 4.12
N TYR A 45 -0.81 21.99 3.82
CA TYR A 45 0.16 23.00 4.21
C TYR A 45 1.33 23.07 3.22
N THR A 46 2.02 24.20 3.29
CA THR A 46 3.36 24.47 2.76
C THR A 46 4.28 24.82 3.94
N THR A 47 5.50 25.30 3.70
CA THR A 47 6.33 25.86 4.77
C THR A 47 5.83 27.22 5.29
N HIS A 48 4.94 27.89 4.53
CA HIS A 48 4.46 29.23 4.86
C HIS A 48 3.12 29.22 5.57
N TYR A 49 2.19 28.38 5.13
CA TYR A 49 0.79 28.40 5.61
C TYR A 49 0.20 27.00 5.74
N THR A 50 -0.71 26.84 6.71
CA THR A 50 -1.56 25.66 6.89
C THR A 50 -3.02 26.07 6.78
N ALA A 51 -3.82 25.29 6.06
CA ALA A 51 -5.26 25.52 5.96
C ALA A 51 -6.04 24.21 5.85
N ALA A 52 -7.26 24.23 6.37
CA ALA A 52 -8.25 23.18 6.21
C ALA A 52 -9.47 23.76 5.50
N VAL A 53 -9.96 23.05 4.50
CA VAL A 53 -11.19 23.40 3.79
C VAL A 53 -12.16 22.24 3.91
N TRP A 54 -13.39 22.59 4.25
CA TRP A 54 -14.56 21.71 4.23
C TRP A 54 -15.51 22.14 3.14
N CYS A 55 -16.14 21.16 2.50
CA CYS A 55 -17.30 21.35 1.65
C CYS A 55 -18.38 20.38 2.07
N GLY A 56 -19.56 20.92 2.32
CA GLY A 56 -20.79 20.21 2.66
C GLY A 56 -21.97 21.16 2.57
N TYR A 57 -23.15 20.62 2.85
CA TYR A 57 -24.39 21.38 2.93
C TYR A 57 -24.73 21.64 4.40
N ASP A 58 -25.33 22.78 4.70
CA ASP A 58 -25.79 23.10 6.07
C ASP A 58 -26.79 22.06 6.58
N ILE A 59 -27.68 21.60 5.70
CA ILE A 59 -28.51 20.41 5.91
C ILE A 59 -27.78 19.24 5.25
N PRO A 60 -27.33 18.21 6.01
CA PRO A 60 -26.45 17.18 5.46
C PRO A 60 -27.09 16.38 4.31
N GLU A 61 -26.58 16.62 3.11
CA GLU A 61 -26.99 15.94 1.88
C GLU A 61 -25.79 15.33 1.16
N GLN A 62 -26.03 14.32 0.34
CA GLN A 62 -24.97 13.68 -0.44
C GLN A 62 -24.43 14.63 -1.51
N ILE A 63 -23.12 14.84 -1.52
CA ILE A 63 -22.45 15.62 -2.57
C ILE A 63 -22.30 14.76 -3.82
N TYR A 64 -22.98 15.17 -4.88
CA TYR A 64 -22.82 14.62 -6.23
C TYR A 64 -21.91 15.53 -7.05
N LEU A 65 -20.73 15.03 -7.41
CA LEU A 65 -19.81 15.76 -8.27
C LEU A 65 -20.20 15.55 -9.74
N THR A 66 -20.49 16.63 -10.45
CA THR A 66 -20.80 16.62 -11.88
C THR A 66 -19.64 17.24 -12.68
N GLY A 67 -19.25 16.61 -13.78
CA GLY A 67 -18.19 17.12 -14.68
C GLY A 67 -16.76 17.05 -14.14
N SER A 68 -16.52 16.63 -12.90
CA SER A 68 -15.19 16.37 -12.35
C SER A 68 -15.26 15.42 -11.16
N SER A 69 -14.30 14.50 -11.04
CA SER A 69 -14.13 13.65 -9.84
C SER A 69 -13.23 14.29 -8.79
N ALA A 70 -12.70 15.51 -9.04
CA ALA A 70 -11.80 16.19 -8.14
C ALA A 70 -12.51 16.62 -6.85
N ASN A 71 -11.85 16.42 -5.71
CA ASN A 71 -12.36 16.85 -4.41
C ASN A 71 -12.57 18.39 -4.39
N PRO A 72 -13.80 18.89 -4.16
CA PRO A 72 -14.09 20.33 -4.19
C PRO A 72 -13.32 21.11 -3.12
N ALA A 73 -13.13 20.54 -1.93
CA ALA A 73 -12.39 21.18 -0.85
C ALA A 73 -10.92 21.41 -1.22
N ALA A 74 -10.30 20.46 -1.94
CA ALA A 74 -8.93 20.59 -2.44
C ALA A 74 -8.81 21.72 -3.49
N ARG A 75 -9.81 21.85 -4.38
CA ARG A 75 -9.85 22.94 -5.38
C ARG A 75 -10.01 24.30 -4.73
N LEU A 76 -10.88 24.42 -3.73
CA LEU A 76 -11.08 25.65 -2.96
C LEU A 76 -9.83 26.00 -2.14
N TRP A 77 -9.19 25.01 -1.51
CA TRP A 77 -7.90 25.19 -0.84
C TRP A 77 -6.87 25.79 -1.80
N LYS A 78 -6.72 25.22 -3.01
CA LYS A 78 -5.82 25.77 -4.05
C LYS A 78 -6.19 27.19 -4.46
N ALA A 79 -7.47 27.49 -4.65
CA ALA A 79 -7.94 28.80 -5.07
C ALA A 79 -7.59 29.91 -4.06
N VAL A 80 -7.52 29.59 -2.77
CA VAL A 80 -7.09 30.51 -1.72
C VAL A 80 -5.58 30.51 -1.55
N MET A 81 -4.97 29.33 -1.53
CA MET A 81 -3.56 29.18 -1.19
C MET A 81 -2.65 29.66 -2.32
N GLN A 82 -3.01 29.47 -3.59
CA GLN A 82 -2.14 29.86 -4.70
C GLN A 82 -1.86 31.38 -4.74
N PRO A 83 -2.86 32.29 -4.63
CA PRO A 83 -2.59 33.72 -4.61
C PRO A 83 -1.77 34.21 -3.41
N ILE A 84 -2.01 33.67 -2.21
CA ILE A 84 -1.30 34.12 -1.00
C ILE A 84 0.14 33.63 -0.92
N HIS A 85 0.54 32.72 -1.82
CA HIS A 85 1.92 32.26 -1.97
C HIS A 85 2.69 33.01 -3.08
N ASP A 86 2.08 34.00 -3.73
CA ASP A 86 2.77 34.77 -4.76
C ASP A 86 4.01 35.47 -4.19
N GLY A 87 5.14 35.34 -4.89
CA GLY A 87 6.45 35.85 -4.46
C GLY A 87 7.10 35.11 -3.28
N LEU A 88 6.46 34.11 -2.65
CA LEU A 88 7.08 33.34 -1.57
C LEU A 88 8.04 32.27 -2.11
N PRO A 89 9.19 32.04 -1.45
CA PRO A 89 10.15 31.04 -1.89
C PRO A 89 9.59 29.63 -1.77
N ARG A 90 10.02 28.74 -2.68
CA ARG A 90 9.75 27.30 -2.58
C ARG A 90 10.76 26.66 -1.64
N GLU A 91 10.28 26.06 -0.56
CA GLU A 91 11.14 25.40 0.43
C GLU A 91 10.80 23.91 0.58
N GLY A 92 11.76 23.10 1.00
CA GLY A 92 11.58 21.66 1.19
C GLY A 92 10.73 21.35 2.43
N LEU A 93 9.76 20.44 2.28
CA LEU A 93 8.95 19.95 3.41
C LEU A 93 9.63 18.81 4.19
N TYR A 94 10.59 18.13 3.55
CA TYR A 94 11.38 17.05 4.13
C TYR A 94 12.71 16.97 3.38
N ASN A 95 13.73 16.36 4.02
CA ASN A 95 15.00 16.07 3.38
C ASN A 95 14.95 14.69 2.70
N GLY A 96 14.82 14.66 1.37
CA GLY A 96 14.81 13.41 0.59
C GLY A 96 16.10 12.60 0.68
N ASN A 97 17.25 13.24 0.95
CA ASN A 97 18.55 12.57 1.06
C ASN A 97 18.75 11.88 2.42
N ALA A 98 17.84 12.09 3.37
CA ALA A 98 17.90 11.45 4.67
C ALA A 98 17.24 10.06 4.68
N PHE A 99 16.65 9.65 3.56
CA PHE A 99 16.09 8.31 3.39
C PHE A 99 17.05 7.43 2.59
N HIS A 100 16.96 6.13 2.83
CA HIS A 100 17.43 5.10 1.91
C HIS A 100 16.30 4.12 1.62
N SER A 101 16.43 3.38 0.52
CA SER A 101 15.39 2.47 0.04
C SER A 101 15.66 1.05 0.53
N VAL A 102 14.64 0.40 1.09
CA VAL A 102 14.70 -0.98 1.59
C VAL A 102 13.62 -1.81 0.92
N GLY A 103 14.02 -2.99 0.42
CA GLY A 103 13.09 -3.98 -0.12
C GLY A 103 12.34 -4.69 1.00
N VAL A 104 11.02 -4.59 0.99
CA VAL A 104 10.10 -5.14 2.00
C VAL A 104 9.12 -6.10 1.35
N CYS A 105 8.83 -7.19 2.05
CA CYS A 105 7.82 -8.15 1.63
C CYS A 105 6.41 -7.61 1.90
N LEU A 106 5.56 -7.62 0.86
CA LEU A 106 4.16 -7.19 0.95
C LEU A 106 3.27 -8.09 1.83
N ASP A 107 3.69 -9.31 2.14
CA ASP A 107 2.93 -10.24 3.00
C ASP A 107 3.37 -10.19 4.48
N SER A 108 4.67 -10.00 4.75
CA SER A 108 5.20 -10.03 6.13
C SER A 108 5.53 -8.66 6.70
N GLY A 109 5.69 -7.63 5.87
CA GLY A 109 6.18 -6.31 6.28
C GLY A 109 7.66 -6.27 6.69
N LYS A 110 8.39 -7.40 6.62
CA LYS A 110 9.82 -7.53 6.94
C LYS A 110 10.68 -7.37 5.69
N LYS A 111 12.02 -7.27 5.87
CA LYS A 111 12.97 -7.21 4.75
C LYS A 111 12.76 -8.40 3.80
N ALA A 112 12.60 -8.11 2.53
CA ALA A 112 12.35 -9.12 1.52
C ALA A 112 13.53 -10.10 1.38
N THR A 113 13.21 -11.34 1.00
CA THR A 113 14.20 -12.38 0.69
C THR A 113 14.07 -12.81 -0.77
N ALA A 114 15.01 -13.62 -1.27
CA ALA A 114 14.91 -14.21 -2.60
C ALA A 114 13.62 -15.06 -2.79
N ALA A 115 13.09 -15.62 -1.70
CA ALA A 115 11.82 -16.33 -1.73
C ALA A 115 10.64 -15.40 -2.06
N CYS A 116 10.65 -14.14 -1.62
CA CYS A 116 9.61 -13.17 -1.97
C CYS A 116 9.57 -12.89 -3.48
N SER A 117 10.73 -12.76 -4.13
CA SER A 117 10.82 -12.54 -5.58
C SER A 117 10.47 -13.79 -6.40
N ALA A 118 10.57 -14.98 -5.81
CA ALA A 118 10.29 -16.26 -6.45
C ALA A 118 8.86 -16.79 -6.16
N ASP A 119 7.97 -15.94 -5.66
CA ASP A 119 6.62 -16.31 -5.23
C ASP A 119 5.83 -17.01 -6.35
N VAL A 120 5.26 -18.17 -6.03
CA VAL A 120 4.55 -19.05 -6.97
C VAL A 120 3.32 -18.40 -7.60
N ARG A 121 2.75 -17.37 -6.98
CA ARG A 121 1.62 -16.60 -7.55
C ARG A 121 2.03 -15.79 -8.77
N GLY A 122 3.33 -15.64 -9.04
CA GLY A 122 3.86 -14.82 -10.14
C GLY A 122 3.58 -13.33 -9.95
N LEU A 123 3.31 -12.90 -8.71
CA LEU A 123 3.06 -11.51 -8.35
C LEU A 123 4.31 -10.89 -7.75
N GLU A 124 4.55 -9.61 -8.02
CA GLU A 124 5.60 -8.86 -7.34
C GLU A 124 5.27 -8.76 -5.85
N ARG A 125 6.08 -9.40 -4.99
CA ARG A 125 5.93 -9.36 -3.53
C ARG A 125 6.97 -8.47 -2.85
N VAL A 126 7.94 -7.95 -3.59
CA VAL A 126 8.95 -7.03 -3.06
C VAL A 126 8.55 -5.61 -3.43
N VAL A 127 8.31 -4.78 -2.42
CA VAL A 127 8.14 -3.34 -2.59
C VAL A 127 9.31 -2.60 -1.97
N TYR A 128 9.77 -1.54 -2.62
CA TYR A 128 10.81 -0.68 -2.08
C TYR A 128 10.17 0.50 -1.34
N VAL A 129 10.51 0.64 -0.07
CA VAL A 129 10.04 1.74 0.79
C VAL A 129 11.21 2.58 1.27
N ASN A 130 10.98 3.88 1.42
CA ASN A 130 11.97 4.81 1.94
C ASN A 130 11.91 4.86 3.46
N VAL A 131 13.04 4.67 4.12
CA VAL A 131 13.18 4.67 5.58
C VAL A 131 14.40 5.52 6.00
N TYR A 132 14.35 6.07 7.21
CA TYR A 132 15.51 6.64 7.89
C TYR A 132 16.38 5.51 8.45
N ASP A 133 17.66 5.81 8.62
CA ASP A 133 18.61 4.91 9.27
C ASP A 133 18.12 4.51 10.67
N GLY A 134 18.01 3.19 10.92
CA GLY A 134 17.54 2.61 12.17
C GLY A 134 16.05 2.29 12.23
N ASP A 135 15.25 2.72 11.25
CA ASP A 135 13.82 2.39 11.15
C ASP A 135 13.53 1.24 10.18
N GLU A 136 14.57 0.57 9.68
CA GLU A 136 14.39 -0.55 8.77
C GLU A 136 13.67 -1.70 9.49
N PRO A 137 12.78 -2.44 8.80
CA PRO A 137 12.13 -3.60 9.42
C PRO A 137 13.16 -4.58 10.00
N GLU A 138 12.91 -5.01 11.23
CA GLU A 138 13.75 -6.00 11.88
C GLU A 138 13.55 -7.39 11.27
N GLY A 139 14.65 -8.12 11.14
CA GLY A 139 14.66 -9.46 10.54
C GLY A 139 14.32 -9.47 9.05
N THR A 140 14.15 -10.68 8.53
CA THR A 140 13.79 -10.95 7.13
C THR A 140 12.44 -11.64 7.05
N CYS A 141 11.82 -11.62 5.87
CA CYS A 141 10.56 -12.29 5.62
C CYS A 141 10.62 -13.76 6.06
N ASP A 142 9.66 -14.13 6.92
CA ASP A 142 9.43 -15.47 7.45
C ASP A 142 8.18 -16.14 6.87
N LYS A 143 7.35 -15.37 6.14
CA LYS A 143 6.19 -15.91 5.42
C LYS A 143 6.58 -16.63 4.14
N HIS A 144 7.48 -16.09 3.31
CA HIS A 144 7.88 -16.75 2.07
C HIS A 144 8.92 -17.83 2.32
N VAL A 145 8.61 -19.06 1.89
CA VAL A 145 9.53 -20.19 2.00
C VAL A 145 9.64 -20.96 0.71
N GLN A 146 10.87 -21.35 0.40
CA GLN A 146 11.13 -22.34 -0.63
C GLN A 146 10.74 -23.72 -0.11
N VAL A 147 9.96 -24.43 -0.90
CA VAL A 147 9.59 -25.81 -0.65
C VAL A 147 9.80 -26.63 -1.91
N ASP A 148 10.02 -27.92 -1.73
CA ASP A 148 9.82 -28.88 -2.81
C ASP A 148 8.32 -28.94 -3.08
N TYR A 149 7.91 -28.59 -4.28
CA TYR A 149 6.53 -28.61 -4.74
C TYR A 149 6.34 -29.74 -5.73
N CYS A 150 5.48 -30.67 -5.36
CA CYS A 150 5.08 -31.79 -6.20
C CYS A 150 4.03 -31.30 -7.19
N VAL A 151 4.45 -30.98 -8.41
CA VAL A 151 3.59 -30.50 -9.50
C VAL A 151 2.53 -31.54 -9.84
N THR A 152 2.90 -32.82 -9.84
CA THR A 152 1.97 -33.94 -10.08
C THR A 152 0.89 -34.04 -8.99
N GLY A 153 1.28 -33.86 -7.72
CA GLY A 153 0.37 -33.90 -6.57
C GLY A 153 -0.34 -32.57 -6.30
N GLY A 154 0.07 -31.50 -6.98
CA GLY A 154 -0.49 -30.16 -6.84
C GLY A 154 -0.18 -29.47 -5.51
N GLY A 155 0.89 -29.81 -4.78
CA GLY A 155 1.15 -29.20 -3.47
C GLY A 155 2.57 -29.38 -2.96
N VAL A 156 2.82 -29.06 -1.68
CA VAL A 156 4.12 -29.34 -1.03
C VAL A 156 4.41 -30.83 -1.13
N ALA A 157 5.61 -31.17 -1.58
CA ALA A 157 6.04 -32.55 -1.77
C ALA A 157 6.03 -33.30 -0.44
N THR A 158 5.48 -34.50 -0.48
CA THR A 158 5.50 -35.46 0.63
C THR A 158 6.30 -36.68 0.21
N ASP A 159 6.64 -37.57 1.15
CA ASP A 159 7.32 -38.83 0.84
C ASP A 159 6.63 -39.62 -0.28
N TYR A 160 5.30 -39.55 -0.37
CA TYR A 160 4.54 -40.18 -1.45
C TYR A 160 4.94 -39.67 -2.84
N CYS A 161 5.25 -38.38 -3.00
CA CYS A 161 5.70 -37.86 -4.30
C CYS A 161 7.03 -38.48 -4.72
N TYR A 162 7.94 -38.73 -3.79
CA TYR A 162 9.23 -39.37 -4.10
C TYR A 162 9.12 -40.88 -4.33
N MET A 163 7.98 -41.50 -4.01
CA MET A 163 7.74 -42.93 -4.30
C MET A 163 7.40 -43.20 -5.78
N PHE A 164 6.99 -42.18 -6.54
CA PHE A 164 6.64 -42.30 -7.95
C PHE A 164 7.73 -41.70 -8.84
N SER A 165 8.33 -42.51 -9.70
CA SER A 165 9.45 -42.08 -10.55
C SER A 165 9.09 -41.03 -11.61
N ASP A 166 7.80 -40.89 -11.93
CA ASP A 166 7.26 -39.91 -12.86
C ASP A 166 6.71 -38.65 -12.18
N ALA A 167 6.73 -38.58 -10.84
CA ALA A 167 6.37 -37.37 -10.11
C ALA A 167 7.31 -36.21 -10.46
N GLN A 168 6.72 -35.07 -10.81
CA GLN A 168 7.45 -33.84 -11.11
C GLN A 168 7.56 -33.01 -9.83
N ILE A 169 8.80 -32.75 -9.40
CA ILE A 169 9.10 -31.98 -8.19
C ILE A 169 9.94 -30.77 -8.58
N GLU A 170 9.48 -29.59 -8.20
CA GLU A 170 10.13 -28.30 -8.48
C GLU A 170 10.30 -27.50 -7.19
N SER A 171 11.37 -26.72 -7.06
CA SER A 171 11.46 -25.72 -5.99
C SER A 171 10.51 -24.58 -6.28
N ARG A 172 9.59 -24.28 -5.36
CA ARG A 172 8.68 -23.13 -5.45
C ARG A 172 8.65 -22.35 -4.15
N SER A 173 8.48 -21.03 -4.24
CA SER A 173 8.26 -20.20 -3.07
C SER A 173 6.77 -20.05 -2.77
N LEU A 174 6.35 -20.51 -1.60
CA LEU A 174 4.97 -20.38 -1.11
C LEU A 174 4.93 -19.38 0.04
N VAL A 175 3.76 -18.81 0.27
CA VAL A 175 3.49 -17.98 1.45
C VAL A 175 2.95 -18.85 2.59
N LYS A 176 3.58 -18.79 3.76
CA LYS A 176 3.08 -19.40 5.00
C LYS A 176 1.95 -18.54 5.55
N LEU A 177 0.84 -19.19 5.84
CA LEU A 177 -0.34 -18.59 6.47
C LEU A 177 -0.79 -19.48 7.63
N THR A 178 -1.31 -18.88 8.68
CA THR A 178 -2.06 -19.58 9.72
C THR A 178 -3.45 -19.97 9.21
N GLN A 179 -4.10 -20.94 9.87
CA GLN A 179 -5.48 -21.28 9.53
C GLN A 179 -6.41 -20.07 9.68
N ALA A 180 -6.21 -19.25 10.71
CA ALA A 180 -6.99 -18.03 10.93
C ALA A 180 -6.83 -17.01 9.79
N GLU A 181 -5.61 -16.80 9.28
CA GLU A 181 -5.37 -15.93 8.11
C GLU A 181 -6.07 -16.47 6.86
N VAL A 182 -6.02 -17.80 6.63
CA VAL A 182 -6.74 -18.42 5.51
C VAL A 182 -8.25 -18.23 5.64
N ASP A 183 -8.80 -18.38 6.85
CA ASP A 183 -10.22 -18.22 7.11
C ASP A 183 -10.65 -16.75 6.96
N GLU A 184 -9.83 -15.79 7.37
CA GLU A 184 -10.05 -14.35 7.16
C GLU A 184 -10.04 -14.00 5.67
N ILE A 185 -9.06 -14.50 4.91
CA ILE A 185 -8.98 -14.32 3.46
C ILE A 185 -10.23 -14.89 2.77
N LYS A 186 -10.67 -16.08 3.18
CA LYS A 186 -11.90 -16.70 2.67
C LYS A 186 -13.17 -15.95 3.08
N ALA A 187 -13.20 -15.34 4.26
CA ALA A 187 -14.33 -14.51 4.69
C ALA A 187 -14.40 -13.19 3.91
N ALA A 188 -13.26 -12.72 3.40
CA ALA A 188 -13.15 -11.54 2.54
C ALA A 188 -13.37 -11.85 1.04
N ASP A 189 -13.63 -13.11 0.69
CA ASP A 189 -14.03 -13.56 -0.65
C ASP A 189 -15.30 -12.79 -1.07
N GLY A 190 -15.16 -11.95 -2.10
CA GLY A 190 -16.20 -11.00 -2.57
C GLY A 190 -15.86 -9.51 -2.44
N PHE A 191 -14.80 -9.13 -1.72
CA PHE A 191 -14.37 -7.72 -1.55
C PHE A 191 -13.08 -7.33 -2.31
N GLY A 192 -12.68 -8.12 -3.32
CA GLY A 192 -11.56 -7.79 -4.22
C GLY A 192 -10.20 -8.42 -3.87
N LEU A 193 -10.12 -9.25 -2.83
CA LEU A 193 -8.98 -10.17 -2.58
C LEU A 193 -9.09 -11.49 -3.35
N ASN A 194 -10.14 -11.60 -4.15
CA ASN A 194 -10.63 -12.85 -4.68
C ASN A 194 -10.02 -13.10 -6.06
N ASP A 195 -9.05 -14.02 -6.06
CA ASP A 195 -8.44 -14.77 -7.17
C ASP A 195 -6.97 -15.13 -6.83
N ILE A 196 -6.32 -14.38 -5.92
CA ILE A 196 -4.88 -14.56 -5.61
C ILE A 196 -4.65 -15.73 -4.63
N TYR A 197 -5.57 -15.95 -3.70
CA TYR A 197 -5.45 -16.97 -2.64
C TYR A 197 -6.53 -18.06 -2.70
N THR A 198 -7.57 -17.86 -3.50
CA THR A 198 -8.76 -18.72 -3.60
C THR A 198 -8.79 -19.54 -4.90
N ALA A 199 -7.97 -19.19 -5.91
CA ALA A 199 -7.77 -20.02 -7.08
C ALA A 199 -7.09 -21.34 -6.64
N ASN A 200 -7.65 -22.48 -7.06
CA ASN A 200 -7.37 -23.86 -6.66
C ASN A 200 -5.95 -24.40 -6.96
N TYR A 201 -4.93 -23.57 -6.84
CA TYR A 201 -3.52 -23.92 -6.92
C TYR A 201 -2.93 -23.59 -5.55
N TYR A 202 -2.23 -24.54 -4.94
CA TYR A 202 -1.78 -24.46 -3.55
C TYR A 202 -0.64 -23.44 -3.44
N VAL A 203 -1.00 -22.15 -3.42
CA VAL A 203 -0.07 -21.01 -3.39
C VAL A 203 0.41 -20.65 -1.99
N TYR A 204 -0.13 -21.33 -0.96
CA TYR A 204 0.19 -21.11 0.44
C TYR A 204 0.40 -22.42 1.20
N LEU A 205 1.20 -22.35 2.28
CA LEU A 205 1.44 -23.43 3.23
C LEU A 205 0.74 -23.07 4.55
N ILE A 206 -0.12 -23.94 5.06
CA ILE A 206 -0.75 -23.73 6.37
C ILE A 206 0.26 -24.08 7.46
N GLN A 207 0.63 -23.09 8.27
CA GLN A 207 1.47 -23.28 9.45
C GLN A 207 0.71 -24.14 10.46
N GLN A 208 1.27 -25.31 10.78
CA GLN A 208 0.77 -26.16 11.85
C GLN A 208 1.06 -25.51 13.21
N PRO A 209 0.13 -25.55 14.18
CA PRO A 209 0.42 -25.13 15.54
C PRO A 209 1.52 -26.01 16.15
N GLU A 210 2.43 -25.39 16.91
CA GLU A 210 3.45 -26.09 17.70
C GLU A 210 2.83 -26.91 18.85
#